data_AF-A9KMI7-F1
#
_entry.id   AF-A9KMI7-F1
#
_cell.length_a   1.000
_cell.length_b   1.000
_cell.length_c   1.000
_cell.angle_alpha   90.00
_cell.angle_beta   90.00
_cell.angle_gamma   90.00
#
_symmetry.space_group_name_H-M   'P 1'
#
loop_
_entity.id
_entity.type
_entity.pdbx_description
1 polymer ?
#
loop_
_entity_poly.entity_id
_entity_poly.type
_entity_poly.pdbx_seq_one_letter_code
_entity_poly.pdbx_strand_id
1 'polypeptide(L)'
;MNFFYLIGITSFLSLWAVKGISFYDVLINFFLYSFIGWIYESTLVSVREKTLTNRGFLNGPIIPIYGCAATLIYMAFYNDYTISLALHINALHMIEVFFFGMIIASILEYVTSYLMEKFFHAKWWDYSNYPLNIKGRISLPSSLFWGLLSIVMVYLIQPAANNLVERIPRPLGDYLILAAIAVGSCDFIMTVVVTLKLSKQLEVLERLREEVFEYTMGLKWYEKREELKGRLSHSKVAEFAEELRGLVNKNYERFVQRKNSEDNIERKSLRFDIEQKLKNFMESYNKSVNTKLQRSIYSRIFKAFPNMKMIGKEGVFADFKDKLKNSSIRKKK
;
A
#
# COMPACT_ATOMS: atom_id res chain seq x y z
N MET A 1 -9.09 44.92 -8.99
CA MET A 1 -8.54 44.17 -7.84
C MET A 1 -8.26 42.69 -8.16
N ASN A 2 -7.95 42.30 -9.41
CA ASN A 2 -7.73 40.89 -9.80
C ASN A 2 -6.53 40.64 -10.73
N PHE A 3 -5.65 41.62 -10.96
CA PHE A 3 -4.45 41.44 -11.80
C PHE A 3 -3.15 41.35 -10.96
N PHE A 4 -3.09 42.05 -9.82
CA PHE A 4 -1.91 42.06 -8.95
C PHE A 4 -1.74 40.79 -8.11
N TYR A 5 -2.82 40.07 -7.78
CA TYR A 5 -2.72 38.78 -7.07
C TYR A 5 -2.19 37.64 -7.97
N LEU A 6 -2.39 37.73 -9.29
CA LEU A 6 -1.89 36.74 -10.25
C LEU A 6 -0.35 36.78 -10.39
N ILE A 7 0.25 37.96 -10.27
CA ILE A 7 1.71 38.15 -10.30
C ILE A 7 2.36 37.54 -9.04
N GLY A 8 1.63 37.52 -7.91
CA GLY A 8 2.13 36.95 -6.66
C GLY A 8 2.39 35.44 -6.73
N ILE A 9 1.49 34.66 -7.35
CA ILE A 9 1.60 33.19 -7.41
C ILE A 9 2.67 32.75 -8.42
N THR A 10 2.77 33.41 -9.57
CA THR A 10 3.83 33.16 -10.57
C THR A 10 5.21 33.57 -10.06
N SER A 11 5.28 34.60 -9.20
CA SER A 11 6.52 34.98 -8.52
C SER A 11 6.92 34.00 -7.40
N PHE A 12 5.98 33.41 -6.67
CA PHE A 12 6.31 32.52 -5.55
C PHE A 12 7.02 31.22 -5.98
N LEU A 13 6.59 30.61 -7.10
CA LEU A 13 7.23 29.40 -7.63
C LEU A 13 8.60 29.66 -8.29
N SER A 14 8.94 30.93 -8.54
CA SER A 14 10.22 31.34 -9.14
C SER A 14 11.23 31.92 -8.14
N LEU A 15 10.81 32.19 -6.90
CA LEU A 15 11.63 32.87 -5.89
C LEU A 15 12.65 31.96 -5.16
N TRP A 16 12.61 30.65 -5.35
CA TRP A 16 13.57 29.72 -4.74
C TRP A 16 14.30 28.92 -5.80
N ALA A 17 15.60 29.21 -5.97
CA ALA A 17 16.48 28.49 -6.88
C ALA A 17 17.62 27.82 -6.11
N VAL A 18 17.67 26.49 -6.13
CA VAL A 18 18.85 25.73 -5.69
C VAL A 18 19.62 25.35 -6.95
N LYS A 19 20.87 25.82 -7.07
CA LYS A 19 21.71 25.60 -8.27
C LYS A 19 21.11 26.09 -9.61
N GLY A 20 20.18 27.06 -9.59
CA GLY A 20 19.52 27.57 -10.81
C GLY A 20 18.25 26.81 -11.22
N ILE A 21 17.86 25.78 -10.47
CA ILE A 21 16.61 25.03 -10.69
C ILE A 21 15.47 25.79 -10.03
N SER A 22 14.44 26.19 -10.79
CA SER A 22 13.27 26.82 -10.20
C SER A 22 12.39 25.80 -9.46
N PHE A 23 11.59 26.26 -8.49
CA PHE A 23 10.64 25.37 -7.81
C PHE A 23 9.57 24.82 -8.76
N TYR A 24 9.23 25.56 -9.82
CA TYR A 24 8.44 25.05 -10.95
C TYR A 24 9.08 23.80 -11.56
N ASP A 25 10.38 23.83 -11.86
CA ASP A 25 11.08 22.72 -12.52
C ASP A 25 11.10 21.48 -11.61
N VAL A 26 11.27 21.67 -10.29
CA VAL A 26 11.18 20.57 -9.30
C VAL A 26 9.79 19.94 -9.32
N LEU A 27 8.73 20.74 -9.29
CA LEU A 27 7.36 20.25 -9.22
C LEU A 27 6.92 19.55 -10.50
N ILE A 28 7.19 20.15 -11.66
CA ILE A 28 6.83 19.52 -12.93
C ILE A 28 7.58 18.21 -13.12
N ASN A 29 8.86 18.17 -12.72
CA ASN A 29 9.66 16.96 -12.81
C ASN A 29 9.12 15.87 -11.88
N PHE A 30 8.75 16.22 -10.65
CA PHE A 30 8.12 15.31 -9.71
C PHE A 30 6.84 14.68 -10.30
N PHE A 31 5.89 15.50 -10.77
CA PHE A 31 4.63 14.99 -11.30
C PHE A 31 4.81 14.20 -12.59
N LEU A 32 5.68 14.65 -13.49
CA LEU A 32 5.99 13.96 -14.74
C LEU A 32 6.57 12.57 -14.48
N TYR A 33 7.59 12.47 -13.62
CA TYR A 33 8.21 11.18 -13.33
C TYR A 33 7.34 10.29 -12.45
N SER A 34 6.48 10.84 -11.60
CA SER A 34 5.44 10.04 -10.94
C SER A 34 4.44 9.44 -11.92
N PHE A 35 4.09 10.15 -13.00
CA PHE A 35 3.21 9.65 -14.05
C PHE A 35 3.93 8.65 -14.97
N ILE A 36 5.20 8.88 -15.34
CA ILE A 36 6.00 7.92 -16.11
C ILE A 36 6.20 6.63 -15.32
N GLY A 37 6.53 6.73 -14.03
CA GLY A 37 6.61 5.58 -13.12
C GLY A 37 5.29 4.81 -13.05
N TRP A 38 4.17 5.54 -13.00
CA TRP A 38 2.84 4.94 -13.10
C TRP A 38 2.61 4.16 -14.40
N ILE A 39 2.97 4.72 -15.56
CA ILE A 39 2.87 4.03 -16.86
C ILE A 39 3.69 2.74 -16.83
N TYR A 40 4.96 2.84 -16.41
CA TYR A 40 5.87 1.70 -16.36
C TYR A 40 5.31 0.58 -15.47
N GLU A 41 5.02 0.89 -14.20
CA GLU A 41 4.66 -0.14 -13.23
C GLU A 41 3.24 -0.68 -13.47
N SER A 42 2.29 0.17 -13.88
CA SER A 42 0.94 -0.26 -14.25
C SER A 42 0.96 -1.15 -15.48
N THR A 43 1.77 -0.85 -16.50
CA THR A 43 1.90 -1.70 -17.70
C THR A 43 2.51 -3.04 -17.32
N LEU A 44 3.63 -3.04 -16.58
CA LEU A 44 4.33 -4.25 -16.16
C LEU A 44 3.42 -5.21 -15.40
N VAL A 45 2.69 -4.71 -14.40
CA VAL A 45 1.78 -5.53 -13.59
C VAL A 45 0.54 -5.92 -14.40
N SER A 46 0.02 -5.06 -15.28
CA SER A 46 -1.13 -5.41 -16.11
C SER A 46 -0.83 -6.56 -17.07
N VAL A 47 0.36 -6.58 -17.66
CA VAL A 47 0.82 -7.67 -18.52
C VAL A 47 1.01 -8.96 -17.71
N ARG A 48 1.68 -8.88 -16.55
CA ARG A 48 1.93 -10.03 -15.67
C ARG A 48 0.64 -10.67 -15.16
N GLU A 49 -0.30 -9.87 -14.69
CA GLU A 49 -1.57 -10.31 -14.12
C GLU A 49 -2.67 -10.50 -15.18
N LYS A 50 -2.38 -10.24 -16.46
CA LYS A 50 -3.32 -10.27 -17.59
C LYS A 50 -4.60 -9.45 -17.35
N THR A 51 -4.51 -8.40 -16.54
CA THR A 51 -5.66 -7.53 -16.22
C THR A 51 -5.21 -6.09 -16.04
N LEU A 52 -5.96 -5.13 -16.61
CA LEU A 52 -5.65 -3.71 -16.49
C LEU A 52 -5.59 -3.27 -15.03
N THR A 53 -4.40 -2.94 -14.56
CA THR A 53 -4.11 -2.68 -13.15
C THR A 53 -3.57 -1.27 -12.99
N ASN A 54 -4.28 -0.47 -12.22
CA ASN A 54 -3.82 0.84 -11.80
C ASN A 54 -2.88 0.66 -10.59
N ARG A 55 -1.58 0.75 -10.83
CA ARG A 55 -0.52 0.50 -9.85
C ARG A 55 -0.24 1.73 -8.98
N GLY A 56 0.47 1.54 -7.88
CA GLY A 56 0.82 2.61 -6.93
C GLY A 56 -0.16 2.74 -5.76
N PHE A 57 0.22 3.50 -4.74
CA PHE A 57 -0.59 3.68 -3.52
C PHE A 57 -1.82 4.57 -3.76
N LEU A 58 -1.62 5.74 -4.36
CA LEU A 58 -2.64 6.75 -4.71
C LEU A 58 -3.61 6.26 -5.77
N ASN A 59 -4.89 6.65 -5.78
CA ASN A 59 -5.87 6.19 -6.78
C ASN A 59 -5.64 6.75 -8.19
N GLY A 60 -5.04 7.93 -8.31
CA GLY A 60 -4.69 8.57 -9.56
C GLY A 60 -3.45 7.95 -10.22
N PRO A 61 -3.11 8.41 -11.43
CA PRO A 61 -1.98 7.89 -12.19
C PRO A 61 -0.63 8.46 -11.72
N ILE A 62 -0.38 8.42 -10.40
CA ILE A 62 0.80 9.04 -9.79
C ILE A 62 1.43 8.02 -8.84
N ILE A 63 2.70 7.69 -9.06
CA ILE A 63 3.50 6.92 -8.12
C ILE A 63 4.59 7.85 -7.53
N PRO A 64 4.38 8.41 -6.32
CA PRO A 64 5.25 9.45 -5.76
C PRO A 64 6.71 9.05 -5.63
N ILE A 65 7.01 7.79 -5.30
CA ILE A 65 8.41 7.35 -5.10
C ILE A 65 9.27 7.50 -6.37
N TYR A 66 8.69 7.28 -7.56
CA TYR A 66 9.39 7.52 -8.83
C TYR A 66 9.65 9.01 -9.04
N GLY A 67 8.65 9.85 -8.77
CA GLY A 67 8.78 11.31 -8.84
C GLY A 67 9.85 11.84 -7.90
N CYS A 68 9.85 11.40 -6.63
CA CYS A 68 10.86 11.77 -5.64
C CYS A 68 12.27 11.34 -6.09
N ALA A 69 12.46 10.07 -6.45
CA ALA A 69 13.78 9.56 -6.84
C ALA A 69 14.33 10.27 -8.08
N ALA A 70 13.51 10.37 -9.14
CA ALA A 70 13.88 11.03 -10.38
C ALA A 70 14.18 12.52 -10.18
N THR A 71 13.40 13.21 -9.33
CA THR A 71 13.62 14.63 -9.04
C THR A 71 14.90 14.86 -8.25
N LEU A 72 15.21 14.00 -7.27
CA LEU A 72 16.48 14.08 -6.53
C LEU A 72 17.69 13.82 -7.43
N ILE A 73 17.59 12.84 -8.33
CA ILE A 73 18.63 12.57 -9.34
C ILE A 73 18.79 13.77 -10.28
N TYR A 74 17.68 14.30 -10.81
CA TYR A 74 17.69 15.51 -11.64
C TYR A 74 18.35 16.69 -10.94
N MET A 75 18.02 16.95 -9.67
CA MET A 75 18.63 18.04 -8.90
C MET A 75 20.12 17.82 -8.64
N ALA A 76 20.55 16.58 -8.46
CA ALA A 76 21.95 16.25 -8.24
C ALA A 76 22.79 16.52 -9.49
N PHE A 77 22.28 16.15 -10.66
CA PHE A 77 23.01 16.21 -11.95
C PHE A 77 22.59 17.39 -12.84
N TYR A 78 21.75 18.34 -12.36
CA TYR A 78 21.11 19.40 -13.16
C TYR A 78 22.05 20.14 -14.14
N ASN A 79 23.19 20.61 -13.64
CA ASN A 79 24.17 21.37 -14.45
C ASN A 79 24.99 20.47 -15.38
N ASP A 80 25.09 19.18 -15.07
CA ASP A 80 25.78 18.19 -15.89
C ASP A 80 24.90 17.73 -17.07
N TYR A 81 23.57 17.94 -17.03
CA TYR A 81 22.69 17.67 -18.18
C TYR A 81 22.97 18.60 -19.36
N THR A 82 23.26 19.87 -19.12
CA THR A 82 23.56 20.83 -20.19
C THR A 82 24.90 20.51 -20.86
N ILE A 83 25.85 19.96 -20.10
CA ILE A 83 27.19 19.57 -20.57
C ILE A 83 27.16 18.18 -21.24
N SER A 84 26.42 17.22 -20.67
CA SER A 84 26.33 15.84 -21.18
C SER A 84 25.51 15.73 -22.47
N LEU A 85 24.59 16.65 -22.75
CA LEU A 85 23.92 16.73 -24.05
C LEU A 85 24.81 17.38 -25.12
N ALA A 86 25.78 18.20 -24.69
CA ALA A 86 26.62 18.98 -25.60
C ALA A 86 27.79 18.18 -26.18
N LEU A 87 28.57 17.42 -25.39
CA LEU A 87 29.71 16.63 -25.92
C LEU A 87 30.12 15.50 -24.95
N HIS A 88 30.07 14.25 -25.41
CA HIS A 88 30.65 13.02 -24.83
C HIS A 88 29.96 12.34 -23.61
N ILE A 89 29.38 11.16 -23.87
CA ILE A 89 29.05 10.17 -22.84
C ILE A 89 30.34 9.72 -22.16
N ASN A 90 30.56 10.11 -20.91
CA ASN A 90 31.67 9.66 -20.09
C ASN A 90 31.26 8.43 -19.27
N ALA A 91 32.00 7.33 -19.38
CA ALA A 91 31.75 6.11 -18.61
C ALA A 91 31.79 6.35 -17.10
N LEU A 92 32.65 7.25 -16.61
CA LEU A 92 32.72 7.61 -15.20
C LEU A 92 31.43 8.28 -14.73
N HIS A 93 30.86 9.20 -15.53
CA HIS A 93 29.60 9.86 -15.18
C HIS A 93 28.42 8.88 -15.20
N MET A 94 28.37 7.93 -16.14
CA MET A 94 27.35 6.87 -16.12
C MET A 94 27.42 6.03 -14.85
N ILE A 95 28.63 5.72 -14.38
CA ILE A 95 28.86 4.98 -13.13
C ILE A 95 28.39 5.82 -11.92
N GLU A 96 28.67 7.12 -11.90
CA GLU A 96 28.19 8.03 -10.85
C GLU A 96 26.66 8.08 -10.80
N VAL A 97 26.00 8.28 -11.94
CA VAL A 97 24.53 8.28 -12.05
C VAL A 97 23.94 6.94 -11.61
N PHE A 98 24.57 5.82 -11.99
CA PHE A 98 24.15 4.49 -11.59
C PHE A 98 24.16 4.33 -10.07
N PHE A 99 25.29 4.59 -9.43
CA PHE A 99 25.44 4.37 -7.99
C PHE A 99 24.64 5.38 -7.18
N PHE A 100 24.62 6.66 -7.58
CA PHE A 100 23.80 7.66 -6.92
C PHE A 100 22.31 7.32 -7.02
N GLY A 101 21.84 7.00 -8.22
CA GLY A 101 20.46 6.63 -8.47
C GLY A 101 20.04 5.36 -7.73
N MET A 102 20.89 4.32 -7.77
CA MET A 102 20.71 3.10 -6.97
C MET A 102 20.55 3.42 -5.48
N ILE A 103 21.47 4.19 -4.90
CA ILE A 103 21.46 4.49 -3.47
C ILE A 103 20.21 5.30 -3.09
N ILE A 104 19.93 6.38 -3.81
CA ILE A 104 18.81 7.28 -3.50
C ILE A 104 17.47 6.56 -3.65
N ALA A 105 17.26 5.83 -4.74
CA ALA A 105 16.03 5.08 -4.96
C ALA A 105 15.85 3.98 -3.91
N SER A 106 16.91 3.23 -3.56
CA SER A 106 16.84 2.20 -2.53
C SER A 106 16.60 2.77 -1.13
N ILE A 107 17.16 3.93 -0.79
CA ILE A 107 16.85 4.63 0.46
C ILE A 107 15.37 5.03 0.49
N LEU A 108 14.86 5.63 -0.58
CA LEU A 108 13.45 5.99 -0.69
C LEU A 108 12.53 4.77 -0.60
N GLU A 109 12.90 3.66 -1.25
CA GLU A 109 12.15 2.41 -1.22
C GLU A 109 12.11 1.82 0.19
N TYR A 110 13.25 1.82 0.88
CA TYR A 110 13.34 1.37 2.26
C TYR A 110 12.48 2.22 3.21
N VAL A 111 12.66 3.54 3.15
CA VAL A 111 11.92 4.49 4.00
C VAL A 111 10.42 4.39 3.73
N THR A 112 10.01 4.34 2.46
CA THR A 112 8.61 4.20 2.10
C THR A 112 8.04 2.88 2.63
N SER A 113 8.73 1.76 2.41
CA SER A 113 8.33 0.45 2.96
C SER A 113 8.17 0.50 4.49
N TYR A 114 9.14 1.10 5.19
CA TYR A 114 9.11 1.24 6.64
C TYR A 114 7.93 2.09 7.14
N LEU A 115 7.69 3.26 6.52
CA LEU A 115 6.58 4.14 6.88
C LEU A 115 5.23 3.48 6.61
N MET A 116 5.09 2.78 5.48
CA MET A 116 3.87 2.04 5.15
C MET A 116 3.59 0.92 6.16
N GLU A 117 4.63 0.20 6.57
CA GLU A 117 4.50 -0.82 7.62
C GLU A 117 4.09 -0.21 8.95
N LYS A 118 4.72 0.92 9.34
CA LYS A 118 4.44 1.58 10.62
C LYS A 118 3.04 2.18 10.69
N PHE A 119 2.56 2.81 9.62
CA PHE A 119 1.26 3.49 9.63
C PHE A 119 0.09 2.54 9.35
N PHE A 120 0.29 1.53 8.50
CA PHE A 120 -0.82 0.68 8.06
C PHE A 120 -0.71 -0.77 8.53
N HIS A 121 0.36 -1.16 9.23
CA HIS A 121 0.62 -2.53 9.68
C HIS A 121 0.58 -3.54 8.53
N ALA A 122 1.14 -3.17 7.39
CA ALA A 122 1.18 -4.05 6.23
C ALA A 122 2.43 -3.86 5.37
N LYS A 123 2.72 -4.87 4.57
CA LYS A 123 3.77 -4.88 3.56
C LYS A 123 3.14 -4.88 2.19
N TRP A 124 3.41 -3.82 1.42
CA TRP A 124 2.88 -3.63 0.07
C TRP A 124 3.65 -4.48 -0.94
N TRP A 125 4.94 -4.65 -0.71
CA TRP A 125 5.83 -5.58 -1.39
C TRP A 125 6.73 -6.26 -0.36
N ASP A 126 7.32 -7.39 -0.74
CA ASP A 126 8.13 -8.22 0.15
C ASP A 126 9.25 -8.90 -0.64
N TYR A 127 10.48 -8.46 -0.40
CA TYR A 127 11.70 -9.00 -1.00
C TYR A 127 12.38 -10.09 -0.14
N SER A 128 11.70 -10.65 0.86
CA SER A 128 12.34 -11.64 1.78
C SER A 128 12.92 -12.86 1.05
N ASN A 129 12.38 -13.20 -0.13
CA ASN A 129 12.85 -14.33 -0.95
C ASN A 129 13.94 -13.94 -1.96
N TYR A 130 14.43 -12.70 -1.94
CA TYR A 130 15.45 -12.22 -2.85
C TYR A 130 16.82 -12.21 -2.15
N PRO A 131 17.92 -12.44 -2.90
CA PRO A 131 19.26 -12.42 -2.34
C PRO A 131 19.62 -11.02 -1.83
N LEU A 132 20.37 -10.98 -0.73
CA LEU A 132 20.86 -9.74 -0.11
C LEU A 132 19.74 -8.74 0.15
N ASN A 133 18.60 -9.24 0.63
CA ASN A 133 17.49 -8.39 1.06
C ASN A 133 17.74 -7.82 2.46
N ILE A 134 17.19 -6.63 2.70
CA ILE A 134 17.24 -5.99 4.02
C ILE A 134 15.81 -5.92 4.57
N LYS A 135 15.51 -6.79 5.54
CA LYS A 135 14.19 -6.93 6.20
C LYS A 135 13.03 -7.13 5.21
N GLY A 136 13.31 -7.67 4.02
CA GLY A 136 12.34 -7.78 2.92
C GLY A 136 11.86 -6.44 2.32
N ARG A 137 12.49 -5.30 2.64
CA ARG A 137 12.06 -3.97 2.16
C ARG A 137 12.70 -3.58 0.83
N ILE A 138 13.97 -3.91 0.69
CA ILE A 138 14.79 -3.73 -0.51
C ILE A 138 15.64 -4.98 -0.73
N SER A 139 16.15 -5.17 -1.93
CA SER A 139 17.08 -6.26 -2.29
C SER A 139 18.15 -5.77 -3.26
N LEU A 140 19.30 -6.45 -3.32
CA LEU A 140 20.35 -6.07 -4.25
C LEU A 140 19.87 -6.06 -5.71
N PRO A 141 19.13 -7.07 -6.22
CA PRO A 141 18.64 -7.03 -7.60
C PRO A 141 17.71 -5.83 -7.89
N SER A 142 16.84 -5.46 -6.93
CA SER A 142 15.98 -4.27 -7.07
C SER A 142 16.82 -2.98 -7.10
N SER A 143 17.80 -2.87 -6.20
CA SER A 143 18.73 -1.73 -6.14
C SER A 143 19.53 -1.57 -7.44
N LEU A 144 20.09 -2.65 -7.98
CA LEU A 144 20.82 -2.60 -9.25
C LEU A 144 19.91 -2.17 -10.40
N PHE A 145 18.66 -2.63 -10.41
CA PHE A 145 17.66 -2.18 -11.37
C PHE A 145 17.39 -0.69 -11.26
N TRP A 146 17.32 -0.13 -10.05
CA TRP A 146 17.19 1.32 -9.85
C TRP A 146 18.38 2.10 -10.41
N GLY A 147 19.61 1.58 -10.26
CA GLY A 147 20.80 2.19 -10.87
C GLY A 147 20.70 2.23 -12.40
N LEU A 148 20.32 1.12 -13.03
CA LEU A 148 20.12 1.06 -14.49
C LEU A 148 19.00 2.02 -14.94
N LEU A 149 17.88 2.03 -14.21
CA LEU A 149 16.76 2.91 -14.52
C LEU A 149 17.14 4.39 -14.41
N SER A 150 18.07 4.72 -13.50
CA SER A 150 18.59 6.08 -13.34
C SER A 150 19.43 6.51 -14.55
N ILE A 151 20.29 5.63 -15.08
CA ILE A 151 21.00 5.91 -16.34
C ILE A 151 19.99 6.16 -17.47
N VAL A 152 19.01 5.28 -17.65
CA VAL A 152 17.98 5.43 -18.69
C VAL A 152 17.20 6.74 -18.50
N MET A 153 16.83 7.06 -17.26
CA MET A 153 16.15 8.30 -16.94
C MET A 153 16.98 9.52 -17.33
N VAL A 154 18.26 9.57 -16.96
CA VAL A 154 19.16 10.71 -17.20
C VAL A 154 19.45 10.89 -18.69
N TYR A 155 19.82 9.83 -19.39
CA TYR A 155 20.35 9.93 -20.76
C TYR A 155 19.29 9.81 -21.86
N LEU A 156 18.15 9.19 -21.58
CA LEU A 156 17.11 8.96 -22.59
C LEU A 156 15.82 9.74 -22.28
N ILE A 157 15.32 9.65 -21.05
CA ILE A 157 14.00 10.20 -20.71
C ILE A 157 14.08 11.70 -20.44
N GLN A 158 15.08 12.18 -19.68
CA GLN A 158 15.19 13.58 -19.29
C GLN A 158 15.33 14.55 -20.48
N PRO A 159 16.11 14.26 -21.53
CA PRO A 159 16.17 15.15 -22.71
C PRO A 159 14.80 15.31 -23.38
N ALA A 160 14.03 14.22 -23.48
CA ALA A 160 12.67 14.26 -24.02
C ALA A 160 11.71 15.01 -23.08
N ALA A 161 11.86 14.82 -21.77
CA ALA A 161 11.08 15.52 -20.75
C ALA A 161 11.32 17.04 -20.80
N ASN A 162 12.57 17.48 -20.89
CA ASN A 162 12.92 18.90 -21.02
C ASN A 162 12.29 19.52 -22.27
N ASN A 163 12.43 18.86 -23.43
CA ASN A 163 11.83 19.33 -24.68
C ASN A 163 10.29 19.41 -24.59
N LEU A 164 9.65 18.47 -23.90
CA LEU A 164 8.21 18.52 -23.65
C LEU A 164 7.82 19.71 -22.77
N VAL A 165 8.56 19.94 -21.67
CA VAL A 165 8.29 21.03 -20.73
C VAL A 165 8.52 22.41 -21.36
N GLU A 166 9.56 22.56 -22.18
CA GLU A 166 9.87 23.82 -22.89
C GLU A 166 8.77 24.22 -23.88
N ARG A 167 8.02 23.26 -24.42
CA ARG A 167 6.88 23.52 -25.33
C ARG A 167 5.62 23.99 -24.59
N ILE A 168 5.56 23.85 -23.27
CA ILE A 168 4.39 24.26 -22.48
C ILE A 168 4.54 25.75 -22.12
N PRO A 169 3.63 26.63 -22.56
CA PRO A 169 3.66 28.03 -22.15
C PRO A 169 3.62 28.15 -20.63
N ARG A 170 4.49 28.97 -20.05
CA ARG A 170 4.64 29.09 -18.58
C ARG A 170 3.31 29.29 -17.83
N PRO A 171 2.39 30.19 -18.25
CA PRO A 171 1.11 30.36 -17.55
C PRO A 171 0.27 29.08 -17.53
N LEU A 172 0.24 28.32 -18.63
CA LEU A 172 -0.47 27.04 -18.69
C LEU A 172 0.18 26.01 -17.77
N GLY A 173 1.52 25.96 -17.77
CA GLY A 173 2.29 25.10 -16.87
C GLY A 173 1.97 25.34 -15.39
N ASP A 174 1.90 26.60 -14.97
CA ASP A 174 1.58 26.96 -13.58
C ASP A 174 0.19 26.47 -13.17
N TYR A 175 -0.82 26.64 -14.03
CA TYR A 175 -2.17 26.13 -13.77
C TYR A 175 -2.22 24.61 -13.71
N LEU A 176 -1.48 23.92 -14.59
CA LEU A 176 -1.40 22.46 -14.60
C LEU A 176 -0.76 21.92 -13.31
N ILE A 177 0.33 22.54 -12.85
CA ILE A 177 1.00 22.15 -11.60
C ILE A 177 0.08 22.40 -10.41
N LEU A 178 -0.59 23.55 -10.34
CA LEU A 178 -1.51 23.86 -9.25
C LEU A 178 -2.68 22.85 -9.20
N ALA A 179 -3.24 22.51 -10.36
CA ALA A 179 -4.26 21.47 -10.47
C ALA A 179 -3.73 20.09 -10.05
N ALA A 180 -2.51 19.72 -10.47
CA ALA A 180 -1.88 18.46 -10.10
C ALA A 180 -1.62 18.36 -8.59
N ILE A 181 -1.20 19.45 -7.94
CA ILE A 181 -1.04 19.53 -6.48
C ILE A 181 -2.39 19.35 -5.79
N ALA A 182 -3.43 20.09 -6.22
CA ALA A 182 -4.74 20.02 -5.61
C ALA A 182 -5.34 18.60 -5.72
N VAL A 183 -5.34 18.01 -6.92
CA VAL A 183 -5.87 16.66 -7.17
C VAL A 183 -5.03 15.60 -6.46
N GLY A 184 -3.70 15.67 -6.57
CA GLY A 184 -2.78 14.73 -5.93
C GLY A 184 -2.88 14.76 -4.41
N SER A 185 -3.03 15.94 -3.80
CA SER A 185 -3.20 16.09 -2.36
C SER A 185 -4.53 15.53 -1.88
N CYS A 186 -5.63 15.83 -2.59
CA CYS A 186 -6.95 15.25 -2.29
C CYS A 186 -6.91 13.72 -2.36
N ASP A 187 -6.30 13.15 -3.40
CA ASP A 187 -6.18 11.70 -3.55
C ASP A 187 -5.28 11.07 -2.48
N PHE A 188 -4.16 11.71 -2.14
CA PHE A 188 -3.29 11.27 -1.04
C PHE A 188 -4.05 11.21 0.28
N ILE A 189 -4.73 12.30 0.66
CA ILE A 189 -5.50 12.36 1.91
C ILE A 189 -6.59 11.28 1.92
N MET A 190 -7.38 11.17 0.85
CA MET A 190 -8.44 10.16 0.74
C MET A 190 -7.89 8.74 0.86
N THR A 191 -6.81 8.43 0.13
CA THR A 191 -6.17 7.11 0.13
C THR A 191 -5.64 6.76 1.51
N VAL A 192 -4.94 7.69 2.18
CA VAL A 192 -4.42 7.49 3.54
C VAL A 192 -5.57 7.24 4.52
N VAL A 193 -6.59 8.10 4.55
CA VAL A 193 -7.72 7.97 5.49
C VAL A 193 -8.45 6.64 5.30
N VAL A 194 -8.69 6.24 4.06
CA VAL A 194 -9.40 4.98 3.76
C VAL A 194 -8.53 3.77 4.10
N THR A 195 -7.23 3.80 3.83
CA THR A 195 -6.32 2.70 4.15
C THR A 195 -6.09 2.56 5.66
N LEU A 196 -6.01 3.65 6.42
CA LEU A 196 -5.96 3.61 7.89
C LEU A 196 -7.24 3.00 8.48
N LYS A 197 -8.41 3.35 7.92
CA LYS A 197 -9.69 2.74 8.32
C LYS A 197 -9.67 1.23 8.09
N LEU A 198 -9.13 0.75 6.97
CA LEU A 198 -8.98 -0.68 6.71
C LEU A 198 -8.13 -1.35 7.80
N SER A 199 -6.95 -0.80 8.09
CA SER A 199 -6.04 -1.39 9.08
C SER A 199 -6.68 -1.48 10.48
N LYS A 200 -7.38 -0.42 10.89
CA LYS A 200 -8.14 -0.39 12.16
C LYS A 200 -9.30 -1.38 12.17
N GLN A 201 -10.02 -1.52 11.06
CA GLN A 201 -11.12 -2.49 10.95
C GLN A 201 -10.62 -3.93 11.10
N LEU A 202 -9.52 -4.27 10.43
CA LEU A 202 -8.92 -5.60 10.55
C LEU A 202 -8.38 -5.86 11.96
N GLU A 203 -7.89 -4.82 12.65
CA GLU A 203 -7.46 -4.93 14.06
C GLU A 203 -8.61 -5.26 15.00
N VAL A 204 -9.74 -4.56 14.87
CA VAL A 204 -10.92 -4.81 15.69
C VAL A 204 -11.42 -6.23 15.46
N LEU A 205 -11.39 -6.71 14.22
CA LEU A 205 -11.79 -8.08 13.91
C LEU A 205 -10.83 -9.11 14.52
N GLU A 206 -9.53 -8.90 14.42
CA GLU A 206 -8.54 -9.81 15.03
C GLU A 206 -8.68 -9.83 16.55
N ARG A 207 -8.86 -8.67 17.18
CA ARG A 207 -9.11 -8.58 18.63
C ARG A 207 -10.39 -9.33 19.05
N LEU A 208 -11.49 -9.14 18.32
CA LEU A 208 -12.74 -9.85 18.62
C LEU A 208 -12.58 -11.36 18.44
N ARG A 209 -11.81 -11.78 17.43
CA ARG A 209 -11.46 -13.18 17.20
C ARG A 209 -10.68 -13.76 18.39
N GLU A 210 -9.66 -13.05 18.86
CA GLU A 210 -8.89 -13.42 20.05
C GLU A 210 -9.78 -13.51 21.30
N GLU A 211 -10.65 -12.52 21.53
CA GLU A 211 -11.59 -12.52 22.67
C GLU A 211 -12.54 -13.73 22.64
N VAL A 212 -13.06 -14.10 21.46
CA VAL A 212 -13.91 -15.30 21.30
C VAL A 212 -13.09 -16.56 21.56
N PHE A 213 -11.87 -16.63 21.01
CA PHE A 213 -10.99 -17.79 21.16
C PHE A 213 -10.60 -18.01 22.63
N GLU A 214 -10.16 -16.96 23.31
CA GLU A 214 -9.75 -16.99 24.73
C GLU A 214 -10.90 -17.39 25.65
N TYR A 215 -12.10 -16.82 25.43
CA TYR A 215 -13.28 -17.21 26.19
C TYR A 215 -13.64 -18.70 25.97
N THR A 216 -13.44 -19.21 24.77
CA THR A 216 -13.68 -20.63 24.45
C THR A 216 -12.61 -21.55 25.06
N MET A 217 -11.34 -21.12 25.08
CA MET A 217 -10.21 -21.91 25.59
C MET A 217 -10.01 -21.85 27.12
N GLY A 218 -10.60 -20.85 27.80
CA GLY A 218 -10.66 -20.78 29.26
C GLY A 218 -11.32 -22.00 29.94
N LEU A 219 -11.90 -22.90 29.15
CA LEU A 219 -12.62 -24.11 29.57
C LEU A 219 -11.75 -25.33 29.93
N LYS A 220 -10.58 -25.10 30.56
CA LYS A 220 -9.63 -26.14 31.00
C LYS A 220 -9.01 -26.99 29.87
N TRP A 221 -8.62 -26.39 28.75
CA TRP A 221 -7.87 -27.06 27.67
C TRP A 221 -6.48 -26.45 27.47
N TYR A 222 -5.58 -26.60 28.45
CA TYR A 222 -4.23 -26.05 28.33
C TYR A 222 -3.37 -26.78 27.27
N GLU A 223 -3.50 -28.09 27.11
CA GLU A 223 -2.61 -28.89 26.23
C GLU A 223 -2.82 -28.66 24.72
N LYS A 224 -4.04 -28.33 24.27
CA LYS A 224 -4.35 -28.08 22.84
C LYS A 224 -4.46 -26.60 22.48
N ARG A 225 -4.35 -25.70 23.45
CA ARG A 225 -4.55 -24.26 23.26
C ARG A 225 -3.56 -23.67 22.27
N GLU A 226 -2.28 -23.99 22.42
CA GLU A 226 -1.23 -23.37 21.60
C GLU A 226 -1.27 -23.87 20.16
N GLU A 227 -1.52 -25.17 19.96
CA GLU A 227 -1.71 -25.76 18.63
C GLU A 227 -2.93 -25.16 17.92
N LEU A 228 -4.06 -25.07 18.63
CA LEU A 228 -5.29 -24.49 18.09
C LEU A 228 -5.12 -23.00 17.83
N LYS A 229 -4.45 -22.26 18.70
CA LYS A 229 -4.17 -20.83 18.51
C LYS A 229 -3.35 -20.60 17.25
N GLY A 230 -2.27 -21.37 17.05
CA GLY A 230 -1.44 -21.26 15.85
C GLY A 230 -2.23 -21.52 14.56
N ARG A 231 -3.06 -22.57 14.55
CA ARG A 231 -3.92 -22.90 13.40
C ARG A 231 -5.03 -21.86 13.17
N LEU A 232 -5.71 -21.46 14.24
CA LEU A 232 -6.86 -20.58 14.21
C LEU A 232 -6.54 -19.10 14.17
N SER A 233 -5.27 -18.66 14.28
CA SER A 233 -4.88 -17.25 14.10
C SER A 233 -4.67 -16.89 12.63
N HIS A 234 -4.41 -17.88 11.78
CA HIS A 234 -4.20 -17.65 10.34
C HIS A 234 -5.34 -18.18 9.47
N SER A 235 -6.33 -18.84 10.07
CA SER A 235 -7.50 -19.36 9.35
C SER A 235 -8.41 -18.25 8.81
N LYS A 236 -9.25 -18.61 7.85
CA LYS A 236 -10.31 -17.74 7.36
C LYS A 236 -11.40 -17.55 8.42
N VAL A 237 -12.16 -16.46 8.35
CA VAL A 237 -13.27 -16.13 9.26
C VAL A 237 -14.33 -17.24 9.27
N ALA A 238 -14.63 -17.82 8.10
CA ALA A 238 -15.58 -18.92 7.98
C ALA A 238 -15.09 -20.19 8.70
N GLU A 239 -13.84 -20.61 8.42
CA GLU A 239 -13.20 -21.77 9.05
C GLU A 239 -13.09 -21.60 10.56
N PHE A 240 -12.67 -20.41 11.00
CA PHE A 240 -12.62 -20.04 12.42
C PHE A 240 -13.99 -20.20 13.10
N ALA A 241 -15.06 -19.72 12.47
CA ALA A 241 -16.39 -19.79 13.04
C ALA A 241 -16.93 -21.23 13.10
N GLU A 242 -16.66 -22.05 12.08
CA GLU A 242 -17.06 -23.46 12.05
C GLU A 242 -16.30 -24.28 13.09
N GLU A 243 -14.98 -24.11 13.19
CA GLU A 243 -14.15 -24.85 14.14
C GLU A 243 -14.54 -24.53 15.58
N LEU A 244 -14.74 -23.25 15.92
CA LEU A 244 -15.22 -22.88 17.25
C LEU A 244 -16.61 -23.45 17.58
N ARG A 245 -17.56 -23.40 16.63
CA ARG A 245 -18.88 -24.02 16.82
C ARG A 245 -18.76 -25.52 17.06
N GLY A 246 -17.92 -26.20 16.30
CA GLY A 246 -17.65 -27.63 16.45
C GLY A 246 -17.07 -27.96 17.83
N LEU A 247 -16.11 -27.16 18.32
CA LEU A 247 -15.52 -27.33 19.64
C LEU A 247 -16.53 -27.14 20.77
N VAL A 248 -17.36 -26.09 20.67
CA VAL A 248 -18.43 -25.81 21.65
C VAL A 248 -19.46 -26.93 21.69
N ASN A 249 -19.92 -27.41 20.53
CA ASN A 249 -20.90 -28.48 20.44
C ASN A 249 -20.37 -29.81 20.97
N LYS A 250 -19.17 -30.23 20.54
CA LYS A 250 -18.55 -31.48 20.98
C LYS A 250 -18.29 -31.52 22.49
N ASN A 251 -17.96 -30.36 23.07
CA ASN A 251 -17.84 -30.24 24.52
C ASN A 251 -19.20 -30.38 25.18
N TYR A 252 -20.21 -29.62 24.74
CA TYR A 252 -21.56 -29.71 25.27
C TYR A 252 -22.11 -31.15 25.24
N GLU A 253 -21.98 -31.86 24.12
CA GLU A 253 -22.43 -33.26 23.99
C GLU A 253 -21.74 -34.21 24.98
N ARG A 254 -20.41 -34.10 25.15
CA ARG A 254 -19.65 -34.88 26.13
C ARG A 254 -20.11 -34.62 27.58
N PHE A 255 -20.62 -33.42 27.88
CA PHE A 255 -21.12 -33.08 29.21
C PHE A 255 -22.56 -33.56 29.43
N VAL A 256 -23.45 -33.43 28.45
CA VAL A 256 -24.84 -33.93 28.55
C VAL A 256 -24.85 -35.43 28.87
N GLN A 257 -23.89 -36.19 28.34
CA GLN A 257 -23.72 -37.61 28.65
C GLN A 257 -23.29 -37.91 30.11
N ARG A 258 -22.76 -36.93 30.86
CA ARG A 258 -22.20 -37.13 32.23
C ARG A 258 -23.17 -36.92 33.40
N LYS A 259 -24.44 -36.57 33.16
CA LYS A 259 -25.57 -36.70 34.12
C LYS A 259 -25.47 -35.94 35.48
N ASN A 260 -24.89 -34.73 35.54
CA ASN A 260 -25.04 -33.82 36.69
C ASN A 260 -25.97 -32.64 36.33
N SER A 261 -26.93 -32.31 37.20
CA SER A 261 -28.02 -31.35 36.94
C SER A 261 -27.65 -29.88 37.17
N GLU A 262 -26.82 -29.55 38.18
CA GLU A 262 -26.41 -28.16 38.48
C GLU A 262 -25.34 -27.64 37.50
N ASP A 263 -24.36 -28.47 37.14
CA ASP A 263 -23.37 -28.20 36.07
C ASP A 263 -24.01 -27.87 34.71
N ASN A 264 -25.24 -28.33 34.50
CA ASN A 264 -25.93 -28.23 33.21
C ASN A 264 -26.44 -26.81 32.94
N ILE A 265 -26.81 -26.05 33.97
CA ILE A 265 -27.32 -24.67 33.83
C ILE A 265 -26.16 -23.72 33.52
N GLU A 266 -25.07 -23.77 34.31
CA GLU A 266 -23.89 -22.91 34.14
C GLU A 266 -23.17 -23.15 32.80
N ARG A 267 -23.11 -24.41 32.34
CA ARG A 267 -22.51 -24.73 31.03
C ARG A 267 -23.42 -24.37 29.85
N LYS A 268 -24.74 -24.38 30.05
CA LYS A 268 -25.70 -23.91 29.04
C LYS A 268 -25.62 -22.39 28.88
N SER A 269 -25.48 -21.62 29.96
CA SER A 269 -25.24 -20.16 29.88
C SER A 269 -23.90 -19.85 29.23
N LEU A 270 -22.84 -20.59 29.58
CA LEU A 270 -21.52 -20.44 28.95
C LEU A 270 -21.55 -20.70 27.43
N ARG A 271 -22.21 -21.78 26.98
CA ARG A 271 -22.39 -22.06 25.55
C ARG A 271 -23.11 -20.91 24.86
N PHE A 272 -24.18 -20.42 25.47
CA PHE A 272 -24.94 -19.28 24.96
C PHE A 272 -24.05 -18.04 24.82
N ASP A 273 -23.20 -17.75 25.82
CA ASP A 273 -22.28 -16.61 25.76
C ASP A 273 -21.24 -16.73 24.63
N ILE A 274 -20.68 -17.93 24.40
CA ILE A 274 -19.77 -18.17 23.27
C ILE A 274 -20.51 -17.96 21.94
N GLU A 275 -21.72 -18.49 21.80
CA GLU A 275 -22.54 -18.31 20.60
C GLU A 275 -22.87 -16.82 20.36
N GLN A 276 -23.18 -16.04 21.42
CA GLN A 276 -23.40 -14.60 21.32
C GLN A 276 -22.13 -13.84 20.92
N LYS A 277 -20.98 -14.14 21.52
CA LYS A 277 -19.70 -13.54 21.14
C LYS A 277 -19.34 -13.83 19.69
N LEU A 278 -19.53 -15.07 19.25
CA LEU A 278 -19.33 -15.49 17.86
C LEU A 278 -20.28 -14.75 16.91
N LYS A 279 -21.54 -14.58 17.30
CA LYS A 279 -22.53 -13.82 16.53
C LYS A 279 -22.11 -12.35 16.40
N ASN A 280 -21.69 -11.71 17.48
CA ASN A 280 -21.22 -10.32 17.50
C ASN A 280 -19.98 -10.12 16.62
N PHE A 281 -19.04 -11.07 16.65
CA PHE A 281 -17.89 -11.09 15.74
C PHE A 281 -18.33 -11.16 14.27
N MET A 282 -19.23 -12.08 13.93
CA MET A 282 -19.74 -12.23 12.56
C MET A 282 -20.53 -11.01 12.08
N GLU A 283 -21.31 -10.37 12.95
CA GLU A 283 -22.00 -9.12 12.63
C GLU A 283 -21.02 -7.98 12.35
N SER A 284 -19.96 -7.85 13.16
CA SER A 284 -18.89 -6.87 12.97
C SER A 284 -18.13 -7.11 11.66
N TYR A 285 -17.83 -8.38 11.36
CA TYR A 285 -17.23 -8.78 10.09
C TYR A 285 -18.12 -8.45 8.89
N ASN A 286 -19.43 -8.67 9.01
CA ASN A 286 -20.37 -8.37 7.94
C ASN A 286 -20.51 -6.86 7.68
N LYS A 287 -20.48 -6.05 8.74
CA LYS A 287 -20.51 -4.57 8.71
C LYS A 287 -19.16 -3.92 8.41
N SER A 288 -18.07 -4.67 8.24
CA SER A 288 -16.72 -4.11 8.03
C SER A 288 -16.57 -3.27 6.73
N VAL A 289 -17.50 -3.36 5.77
CA VAL A 289 -17.41 -2.61 4.51
C VAL A 289 -18.67 -1.81 4.20
N ASN A 290 -18.67 -0.55 4.63
CA ASN A 290 -19.88 0.27 4.70
C ASN A 290 -20.14 1.14 3.47
N THR A 291 -19.12 1.56 2.71
CA THR A 291 -19.33 2.51 1.60
C THR A 291 -18.85 2.01 0.24
N LYS A 292 -19.52 2.48 -0.83
CA LYS A 292 -19.12 2.20 -2.24
C LYS A 292 -17.69 2.71 -2.52
N LEU A 293 -17.34 3.87 -1.95
CA LEU A 293 -16.01 4.47 -2.06
C LEU A 293 -14.92 3.57 -1.47
N GLN A 294 -15.10 3.10 -0.22
CA GLN A 294 -14.16 2.17 0.42
C GLN A 294 -13.99 0.89 -0.40
N ARG A 295 -15.08 0.29 -0.89
CA ARG A 295 -15.02 -0.91 -1.75
C ARG A 295 -14.17 -0.68 -2.99
N SER A 296 -14.37 0.45 -3.65
CA SER A 296 -13.62 0.81 -4.86
C SER A 296 -12.13 0.93 -4.56
N ILE A 297 -11.77 1.67 -3.51
CA ILE A 297 -10.37 1.91 -3.13
C ILE A 297 -9.70 0.60 -2.68
N TYR A 298 -10.34 -0.19 -1.81
CA TYR A 298 -9.78 -1.47 -1.35
C TYR A 298 -9.59 -2.46 -2.52
N SER A 299 -10.61 -2.60 -3.38
CA SER A 299 -10.51 -3.49 -4.54
C SER A 299 -9.39 -3.07 -5.49
N ARG A 300 -9.18 -1.76 -5.65
CA ARG A 300 -8.10 -1.21 -6.46
C ARG A 300 -6.73 -1.46 -5.83
N ILE A 301 -6.57 -1.19 -4.53
CA ILE A 301 -5.31 -1.45 -3.79
C ILE A 301 -4.93 -2.93 -3.86
N PHE A 302 -5.88 -3.85 -3.67
CA PHE A 302 -5.59 -5.29 -3.69
C PHE A 302 -5.24 -5.80 -5.09
N LYS A 303 -5.77 -5.16 -6.13
CA LYS A 303 -5.36 -5.42 -7.51
C LYS A 303 -3.98 -4.84 -7.80
N ALA A 304 -3.73 -3.62 -7.32
CA ALA A 304 -2.44 -2.96 -7.46
C ALA A 304 -1.34 -3.78 -6.78
N PHE A 305 -1.54 -4.22 -5.54
CA PHE A 305 -0.57 -4.98 -4.73
C PHE A 305 -1.09 -6.41 -4.47
N PRO A 306 -0.99 -7.33 -5.45
CA PRO A 306 -1.54 -8.68 -5.31
C PRO A 306 -0.89 -9.47 -4.17
N ASN A 307 0.40 -9.20 -3.89
CA ASN A 307 1.20 -9.85 -2.85
C ASN A 307 1.22 -9.07 -1.52
N MET A 308 0.31 -8.11 -1.33
CA MET A 308 0.20 -7.36 -0.08
C MET A 308 -0.10 -8.29 1.10
N LYS A 309 0.54 -8.03 2.24
CA LYS A 309 0.33 -8.77 3.50
C LYS A 309 -0.02 -7.81 4.64
N MET A 310 -1.01 -8.16 5.46
CA MET A 310 -1.30 -7.47 6.73
C MET A 310 -0.62 -8.23 7.87
N ILE A 311 0.26 -7.55 8.60
CA ILE A 311 1.08 -8.17 9.65
C ILE A 311 0.18 -8.50 10.84
N GLY A 312 0.13 -9.78 11.23
CA GLY A 312 -0.63 -10.27 12.38
C GLY A 312 -2.15 -10.28 12.16
N LYS A 313 -2.60 -10.11 10.91
CA LYS A 313 -4.03 -10.05 10.53
C LYS A 313 -4.28 -10.83 9.24
N GLU A 314 -3.43 -11.81 8.92
CA GLU A 314 -3.36 -12.45 7.60
C GLU A 314 -4.64 -13.22 7.26
N GLY A 315 -5.21 -13.94 8.22
CA GLY A 315 -6.43 -14.75 8.02
C GLY A 315 -7.66 -13.89 7.69
N VAL A 316 -7.95 -12.91 8.55
CA VAL A 316 -9.06 -11.97 8.34
C VAL A 316 -8.87 -11.14 7.06
N PHE A 317 -7.63 -10.75 6.76
CA PHE A 317 -7.31 -10.02 5.52
C PHE A 317 -7.56 -10.84 4.25
N ALA A 318 -7.17 -12.12 4.24
CA ALA A 318 -7.40 -13.01 3.10
C ALA A 318 -8.90 -13.14 2.80
N ASP A 319 -9.71 -13.33 3.84
CA ASP A 319 -11.16 -13.42 3.72
C ASP A 319 -11.81 -12.12 3.25
N PHE A 320 -11.30 -10.99 3.74
CA PHE A 320 -11.74 -9.67 3.31
C PHE A 320 -11.46 -9.44 1.81
N LYS A 321 -10.30 -9.89 1.30
CA LYS A 321 -9.94 -9.84 -0.11
C LYS A 321 -10.88 -10.69 -0.97
N ASP A 322 -11.20 -11.91 -0.52
CA ASP A 322 -12.14 -12.81 -1.20
C ASP A 322 -13.56 -12.25 -1.25
N LYS A 323 -14.04 -11.66 -0.14
CA LYS A 323 -15.36 -11.02 -0.04
C LYS A 323 -15.51 -9.89 -1.07
N LEU A 324 -14.49 -9.06 -1.25
CA LEU A 324 -14.52 -8.00 -2.26
C LEU A 324 -14.53 -8.58 -3.69
N LYS A 325 -13.71 -9.61 -3.96
CA LYS A 325 -13.67 -10.28 -5.27
C LYS A 325 -15.03 -10.86 -5.65
N ASN A 326 -15.67 -11.59 -4.74
CA ASN A 326 -16.98 -12.22 -4.98
C ASN A 326 -18.11 -11.20 -5.16
N SER A 327 -18.05 -10.05 -4.46
CA SER A 327 -19.03 -8.98 -4.62
C SER A 327 -18.94 -8.28 -6.00
N SER A 328 -17.76 -8.28 -6.62
CA SER A 328 -17.54 -7.70 -7.96
C SER A 328 -18.07 -8.60 -9.09
N ILE A 329 -18.05 -9.92 -8.89
CA ILE A 329 -18.52 -10.92 -9.86
C ILE A 329 -20.05 -10.94 -9.93
N ARG A 330 -20.74 -10.82 -8.79
CA ARG A 330 -22.22 -10.75 -8.73
C ARG A 330 -22.83 -9.51 -9.39
N LYS A 331 -22.04 -8.51 -9.77
CA LYS A 331 -22.50 -7.32 -10.52
C LYS A 331 -22.29 -7.42 -12.03
N LYS A 332 -21.58 -8.46 -12.50
CA LYS A 332 -21.30 -8.70 -13.93
C LYS A 332 -22.17 -9.82 -14.54
N LYS A 333 -22.94 -10.52 -13.72
CA LYS A 333 -24.09 -11.32 -14.13
C LYS A 333 -25.33 -10.50 -13.83
#